data_AF-A0A7Y5N679-F1
#
_entry.id   AF-A0A7Y5N679-F1
#
_cell.length_a   1.000
_cell.length_b   1.000
_cell.length_c   1.000
_cell.angle_alpha   90.00
_cell.angle_beta   90.00
_cell.angle_gamma   90.00
#
_symmetry.space_group_name_H-M   'P 1'
#
loop_
_entity.id
_entity.type
_entity.pdbx_description
1 polymer ?
#
loop_
_entity_poly.entity_id
_entity_poly.type
_entity_poly.pdbx_seq_one_letter_code
_entity_poly.pdbx_strand_id
1 'polypeptide(L)' 'TSRRIGMAIGILMNVHKVTEDEAFALLRATSQNFNVKLRLVADDVARKGTLPHTARDLDE' A
#
# COMPACT_ATOMS: atom_id res chain seq x y z
N THR A 1 -10.06 4.82 8.94
CA THR A 1 -9.78 4.18 7.65
C THR A 1 -8.97 5.04 6.69
N SER A 2 -9.32 6.30 6.46
CA SER A 2 -8.59 7.19 5.54
C SER A 2 -7.15 7.53 5.97
N ARG A 3 -6.87 7.64 7.28
CA ARG A 3 -5.53 8.02 7.78
C ARG A 3 -4.40 7.07 7.37
N ARG A 4 -4.61 5.74 7.42
CA ARG A 4 -3.57 4.77 7.06
C ARG A 4 -3.32 4.71 5.55
N ILE A 5 -4.35 4.95 4.75
CA ILE A 5 -4.20 5.09 3.29
C ILE A 5 -3.31 6.29 2.96
N GLY A 6 -3.58 7.46 3.56
CA GLY A 6 -2.73 8.64 3.36
C GLY A 6 -1.28 8.44 3.82
N MET A 7 -1.07 7.75 4.95
CA MET A 7 0.27 7.42 5.44
C MET A 7 1.02 6.49 4.47
N ALA A 8 0.36 5.43 4.00
CA ALA A 8 0.93 4.49 3.03
C ALA A 8 1.31 5.19 1.71
N ILE A 9 0.44 6.07 1.20
CA ILE A 9 0.73 6.89 0.02
C ILE A 9 2.02 7.69 0.25
N GLY A 10 2.12 8.44 1.35
CA GLY A 10 3.30 9.26 1.63
C GLY A 10 4.60 8.45 1.74
N ILE A 11 4.53 7.25 2.32
CA ILE A 11 5.64 6.30 2.37
C ILE A 11 6.06 5.90 0.95
N LEU A 12 5.11 5.47 0.11
CA LEU A 12 5.42 5.02 -1.25
C LEU A 12 5.94 6.15 -2.14
N MET A 13 5.42 7.37 -1.99
CA MET A 13 5.96 8.55 -2.66
C MET A 13 7.43 8.75 -2.30
N ASN A 14 7.78 8.64 -1.02
CA ASN A 14 9.17 8.83 -0.59
C ASN A 14 10.09 7.68 -1.03
N VAL A 15 9.63 6.44 -0.95
CA VAL A 15 10.43 5.23 -1.26
C VAL A 15 10.62 5.06 -2.78
N HIS A 16 9.54 5.19 -3.55
CA HIS A 16 9.55 4.95 -4.99
C HIS A 16 9.71 6.22 -5.83
N LYS A 17 9.74 7.41 -5.21
CA LYS A 17 9.84 8.72 -5.88
C LYS A 17 8.73 8.93 -6.92
N VAL A 18 7.52 8.54 -6.54
CA VAL A 18 6.30 8.65 -7.34
C VAL A 18 5.38 9.74 -6.80
N THR A 19 4.42 10.16 -7.62
CA THR A 19 3.34 11.07 -7.22
C THR A 19 2.33 10.40 -6.29
N GLU A 20 1.47 11.20 -5.67
CA GLU A 20 0.37 10.70 -4.83
C GLU A 20 -0.57 9.77 -5.62
N ASP A 21 -0.95 10.16 -6.84
CA ASP A 21 -1.84 9.36 -7.69
C ASP A 21 -1.20 8.02 -8.08
N GLU A 22 0.08 8.02 -8.43
CA GLU A 22 0.84 6.80 -8.74
C GLU A 22 0.97 5.90 -7.50
N ALA A 23 1.26 6.46 -6.33
CA ALA A 23 1.31 5.71 -5.07
C ALA A 23 -0.05 5.08 -4.74
N PHE A 24 -1.14 5.82 -4.95
CA PHE A 24 -2.48 5.28 -4.77
C PHE A 24 -2.81 4.19 -5.79
N ALA A 25 -2.39 4.37 -7.05
CA ALA A 25 -2.54 3.36 -8.08
C ALA A 25 -1.78 2.07 -7.74
N LEU A 26 -0.59 2.17 -7.16
CA LEU A 26 0.18 1.02 -6.66
C LEU A 26 -0.59 0.26 -5.57
N LEU A 27 -1.10 0.96 -4.54
CA LEU A 27 -1.91 0.34 -3.49
C LEU A 27 -3.13 -0.37 -4.08
N ARG A 28 -3.80 0.27 -5.04
CA ARG A 28 -4.97 -0.27 -5.72
C ARG A 28 -4.65 -1.51 -6.54
N ALA A 29 -3.56 -1.48 -7.30
CA ALA A 29 -3.09 -2.60 -8.10
C ALA A 29 -2.77 -3.81 -7.20
N THR A 30 -2.06 -3.59 -6.10
CA THR A 30 -1.74 -4.65 -5.11
C THR A 30 -3.00 -5.21 -4.46
N SER A 31 -3.95 -4.34 -4.09
CA SER A 31 -5.25 -4.74 -3.54
C SER A 31 -6.03 -5.65 -4.50
N GLN A 32 -6.05 -5.31 -5.80
CA GLN A 32 -6.69 -6.12 -6.83
C GLN A 32 -5.95 -7.42 -7.07
N ASN A 33 -4.61 -7.38 -7.15
CA ASN A 33 -3.77 -8.54 -7.43
C ASN A 33 -3.92 -9.63 -6.35
N PHE A 34 -4.04 -9.23 -5.08
CA PHE A 34 -4.23 -10.17 -3.98
C PHE A 34 -5.70 -10.35 -3.58
N ASN A 35 -6.64 -9.70 -4.27
CA ASN A 35 -8.07 -9.70 -3.94
C ASN A 35 -8.35 -9.40 -2.45
N VAL A 36 -7.63 -8.41 -1.90
CA VAL A 36 -7.75 -7.97 -0.51
C VAL A 36 -8.29 -6.56 -0.43
N LYS A 37 -8.82 -6.18 0.74
CA LYS A 37 -9.28 -4.80 0.98
C LYS A 37 -8.08 -3.85 0.91
N LEU A 38 -8.19 -2.78 0.12
CA LEU A 38 -7.17 -1.72 -0.02
C LEU A 38 -6.61 -1.21 1.32
N ARG A 39 -7.47 -1.10 2.33
CA ARG A 39 -7.07 -0.69 3.68
C ARG A 39 -6.07 -1.64 4.32
N LEU A 40 -6.18 -2.95 4.10
CA LEU A 40 -5.23 -3.92 4.65
C LEU A 40 -3.86 -3.76 3.99
N VAL A 41 -3.82 -3.54 2.68
CA VAL A 41 -2.58 -3.22 1.95
C VAL A 41 -1.96 -1.94 2.48
N ALA A 42 -2.76 -0.88 2.66
CA ALA A 42 -2.27 0.37 3.22
C ALA A 42 -1.77 0.23 4.66
N ASP A 43 -2.46 -0.57 5.48
CA ASP A 43 -2.05 -0.85 6.85
C ASP A 43 -0.70 -1.58 6.87
N ASP A 44 -0.48 -2.51 5.94
CA ASP A 44 0.78 -3.24 5.82
C ASP A 44 1.92 -2.34 5.37
N VAL A 45 1.71 -1.53 4.32
CA VAL A 45 2.68 -0.52 3.86
C VAL A 45 3.01 0.48 4.97
N ALA A 46 2.02 0.91 5.77
CA ALA A 46 2.24 1.80 6.89
C ALA A 46 3.07 1.17 8.02
N ARG A 47 3.02 -0.17 8.18
CA ARG A 47 3.85 -0.90 9.15
C ARG A 47 5.25 -1.19 8.61
N LYS A 48 5.35 -1.69 7.37
CA LYS A 48 6.56 -2.27 6.78
C LYS A 48 7.38 -1.30 5.93
N GLY A 49 6.76 -0.21 5.48
CA GLY A 49 7.41 0.80 4.64
C GLY A 49 7.50 0.44 3.16
N THR A 50 7.00 -0.73 2.75
CA THR A 50 7.11 -1.25 1.38
C THR A 50 5.81 -1.89 0.93
N LEU A 51 5.61 -2.02 -0.39
CA LEU A 51 4.50 -2.79 -0.93
C LEU A 51 4.68 -4.29 -0.64
N PRO A 52 3.60 -5.01 -0.31
CA PRO A 52 3.64 -6.45 -0.24
C PRO A 52 3.90 -7.03 -1.63
N HIS A 53 4.81 -7.99 -1.70
CA HIS A 53 5.21 -8.65 -2.95
C HIS A 53 4.48 -9.98 -3.15
N THR A 54 3.92 -10.54 -2.07
CA THR A 54 3.09 -11.74 -2.10
C THR A 54 1.83 -11.59 -1.25
N ALA A 55 0.80 -12.40 -1.51
CA ALA A 55 -0.41 -12.44 -0.67
C ALA A 55 -0.09 -12.87 0.77
N ARG A 56 0.95 -13.70 0.96
CA ARG A 56 1.37 -14.21 2.26
C ARG A 56 1.94 -13.12 3.17
N ASP A 57 2.49 -12.05 2.58
CA ASP A 57 2.99 -10.90 3.33
C ASP A 57 1.87 -10.15 4.06
N LEU A 58 0.61 -10.30 3.63
CA LEU A 58 -0.54 -9.60 4.22
C LEU A 58 -1.14 -10.32 5.44
N ASP A 59 -0.80 -11.59 5.63
CA ASP A 59 -1.33 -12.43 6.73
C ASP A 59 -0.46 -12.36 8.01
N GLU A 60 0.67 -11.65 7.96
CA GLU A 60 1.66 -11.48 9.05
C GLU A 60 1.53 -10.13 9.77
#